data_AF-W4RVC7-F1
#
_entry.id   AF-W4RVC7-F1
#
_cell.length_a   1.000
_cell.length_b   1.000
_cell.length_c   1.000
_cell.angle_alpha   90.00
_cell.angle_beta   90.00
_cell.angle_gamma   90.00
#
_symmetry.space_group_name_H-M   'P 1'
#
loop_
_entity.id
_entity.type
_entity.pdbx_description
1 polymer ?
#
loop_
_entity_poly.entity_id
_entity_poly.type
_entity_poly.pdbx_seq_one_letter_code
_entity_poly.pdbx_strand_id
1 'polypeptide(L)'
;MAVTIMERADNTSIAAFGKLEMIKMDEIPSLQKRVLVEKHLISPNLAENSVHGAVLLSENEEVSIMINEEDHVRIQCLFPGFQLSEALKAANEIDDWLETPSIMRLMKSSAI
;
A
#
# COMPACT_ATOMS: atom_id res chain seq x y z
N MET A 1 -20.93 0.76 -3.75
CA MET A 1 -20.87 0.00 -2.49
C MET A 1 -19.76 0.63 -1.69
N ALA A 2 -20.12 1.53 -0.77
CA ALA A 2 -19.18 2.35 -0.02
C ALA A 2 -18.39 1.46 0.95
N VAL A 3 -17.07 1.43 0.81
CA VAL A 3 -16.20 0.86 1.84
C VAL A 3 -16.00 1.98 2.86
N THR A 4 -16.67 1.85 3.99
CA THR A 4 -16.50 2.72 5.15
C THR A 4 -16.47 1.81 6.35
N ILE A 5 -15.28 1.52 6.87
CA ILE A 5 -14.95 1.02 8.23
C ILE A 5 -13.43 1.27 8.35
N MET A 6 -13.02 2.36 9.02
CA MET A 6 -12.42 2.41 10.39
C MET A 6 -10.97 1.89 10.42
N GLU A 7 -9.96 2.52 11.02
CA GLU A 7 -9.81 3.74 11.82
C GLU A 7 -8.28 4.00 11.84
N ARG A 8 -7.84 5.26 11.63
CA ARG A 8 -6.46 5.74 11.84
C ARG A 8 -5.36 5.16 10.93
N ALA A 9 -5.39 5.54 9.66
CA ALA A 9 -4.14 5.69 8.90
C ALA A 9 -3.64 7.13 9.08
N ASP A 10 -2.45 7.29 9.65
CA ASP A 10 -1.76 8.58 9.72
C ASP A 10 -1.80 9.24 8.33
N ASN A 11 -2.45 10.41 8.25
CA ASN A 11 -2.67 11.17 7.02
C ASN A 11 -1.32 11.50 6.38
N THR A 12 -0.83 10.61 5.52
CA THR A 12 0.29 10.96 4.66
C THR A 12 -0.19 11.09 3.23
N SER A 13 -0.03 12.30 2.73
CA SER A 13 -0.33 12.65 1.34
C SER A 13 0.96 12.69 0.56
N ILE A 14 1.01 11.98 -0.57
CA ILE A 14 2.03 12.22 -1.60
C ILE A 14 1.39 13.20 -2.58
N ALA A 15 2.07 14.31 -2.87
CA ALA A 15 1.50 15.41 -3.66
C ALA A 15 0.94 14.97 -5.04
N ALA A 16 1.45 13.87 -5.59
CA ALA A 16 1.01 13.28 -6.85
C ALA A 16 -0.14 12.24 -6.74
N PHE A 17 -0.31 11.57 -5.59
CA PHE A 17 -1.20 10.40 -5.45
C PHE A 17 -2.30 10.57 -4.40
N GLY A 18 -2.40 11.76 -3.80
CA GLY A 18 -3.43 12.07 -2.81
C GLY A 18 -3.17 11.39 -1.47
N LYS A 19 -4.24 11.07 -0.76
CA LYS A 19 -4.19 10.45 0.56
C LYS A 19 -3.94 8.95 0.42
N LEU A 20 -3.02 8.44 1.24
CA LEU A 20 -2.82 7.00 1.41
C LEU A 20 -3.58 6.49 2.63
N GLU A 21 -4.24 5.35 2.47
CA GLU A 21 -4.89 4.60 3.54
C GLU A 21 -4.07 3.36 3.87
N MET A 22 -3.70 3.21 5.14
CA MET A 22 -3.05 2.02 5.66
C MET A 22 -4.10 0.98 6.05
N ILE A 23 -3.95 -0.22 5.50
CA ILE A 23 -4.78 -1.37 5.82
C ILE A 23 -3.86 -2.47 6.34
N LYS A 24 -4.02 -2.86 7.60
CA LYS A 24 -3.28 -4.00 8.15
C LYS A 24 -4.01 -5.30 7.85
N MET A 25 -3.25 -6.34 7.52
CA MET A 25 -3.82 -7.63 7.15
C MET A 25 -4.47 -8.34 8.34
N ASP A 26 -4.09 -8.06 9.57
CA ASP A 26 -4.72 -8.60 10.78
C ASP A 26 -6.05 -7.90 11.14
N GLU A 27 -6.29 -6.69 10.61
CA GLU A 27 -7.46 -5.87 10.90
C GLU A 27 -8.63 -6.10 9.92
N ILE A 28 -8.40 -6.80 8.78
CA ILE A 28 -9.43 -7.04 7.76
C ILE A 28 -9.85 -8.53 7.63
N PRO A 29 -11.15 -8.81 7.37
CA PRO A 29 -11.63 -10.17 7.11
C PRO A 29 -10.96 -10.83 5.90
N SER A 30 -10.87 -12.17 5.92
CA SER A 30 -10.31 -12.96 4.81
C SER A 30 -10.96 -12.72 3.45
N LEU A 31 -12.27 -12.44 3.42
CA LEU A 31 -12.97 -12.07 2.19
C LEU A 31 -12.43 -10.76 1.60
N GLN A 32 -12.17 -9.75 2.44
CA GLN A 32 -11.64 -8.47 1.97
C GLN A 32 -10.20 -8.63 1.45
N LYS A 33 -9.36 -9.42 2.13
CA LYS A 33 -8.04 -9.78 1.62
C LYS A 33 -8.12 -10.39 0.22
N ARG A 34 -9.04 -11.35 0.02
CA ARG A 34 -9.25 -11.97 -1.29
C ARG A 34 -9.67 -10.96 -2.35
N VAL A 35 -10.57 -10.03 -2.03
CA VAL A 35 -10.95 -8.95 -2.96
C VAL A 35 -9.73 -8.11 -3.37
N LEU A 36 -8.86 -7.75 -2.42
CA LEU A 36 -7.65 -6.98 -2.74
C LEU A 36 -6.68 -7.76 -3.64
N VAL A 37 -6.55 -9.07 -3.43
CA VAL A 37 -5.75 -9.96 -4.31
C VAL A 37 -6.35 -10.01 -5.72
N GLU A 38 -7.66 -10.21 -5.85
CA GLU A 38 -8.34 -10.26 -7.15
C GLU A 38 -8.23 -8.93 -7.91
N LYS A 39 -8.24 -7.81 -7.20
CA LYS A 39 -8.00 -6.47 -7.76
C LYS A 39 -6.52 -6.20 -8.07
N HIS A 40 -5.64 -7.16 -7.81
CA HIS A 40 -4.19 -7.05 -7.97
C HIS A 40 -3.57 -5.93 -7.12
N LEU A 41 -4.24 -5.51 -6.04
CA LEU A 41 -3.76 -4.45 -5.14
C LEU A 41 -2.78 -4.99 -4.11
N ILE A 42 -2.87 -6.27 -3.76
CA ILE A 42 -1.89 -6.96 -2.90
C ILE A 42 -1.51 -8.30 -3.49
N SER A 43 -0.37 -8.84 -3.09
CA SER A 43 0.03 -10.20 -3.47
C SER A 43 -0.75 -11.26 -2.65
N PRO A 44 -0.96 -12.47 -3.20
CA PRO A 44 -1.49 -13.60 -2.41
C PRO A 44 -0.63 -13.90 -1.18
N ASN A 45 0.69 -13.71 -1.30
CA ASN A 45 1.64 -13.94 -0.21
C ASN A 45 1.40 -12.98 0.96
N LEU A 46 1.14 -11.68 0.71
CA LEU A 46 0.79 -10.73 1.76
C LEU A 46 -0.52 -11.10 2.46
N ALA A 47 -1.50 -11.59 1.69
CA ALA A 47 -2.81 -11.95 2.22
C ALA A 47 -2.77 -13.19 3.13
N GLU A 48 -1.92 -14.18 2.82
CA GLU A 48 -1.93 -15.50 3.45
C GLU A 48 -0.79 -15.72 4.44
N ASN A 49 0.41 -15.17 4.18
CA ASN A 49 1.63 -15.56 4.88
C ASN A 49 2.21 -14.47 5.79
N SER A 50 1.72 -13.23 5.70
CA SER A 50 2.26 -12.13 6.50
C SER A 50 1.42 -11.84 7.75
N VAL A 51 1.94 -12.23 8.91
CA VAL A 51 1.30 -12.05 10.22
C VAL A 51 1.19 -10.57 10.60
N HIS A 52 2.16 -9.75 10.19
CA HIS A 52 2.21 -8.30 10.41
C HIS A 52 2.30 -7.54 9.08
N GLY A 53 1.64 -8.08 8.06
CA GLY A 53 1.57 -7.48 6.74
C GLY A 53 0.64 -6.28 6.73
N ALA A 54 0.99 -5.26 5.96
CA ALA A 54 0.13 -4.10 5.72
C ALA A 54 0.25 -3.63 4.28
N VAL A 55 -0.72 -2.85 3.83
CA VAL A 55 -0.68 -2.16 2.56
C VAL A 55 -1.08 -0.69 2.73
N LEU A 56 -0.35 0.22 2.10
CA LEU A 56 -0.79 1.60 1.88
C LEU A 56 -1.41 1.68 0.49
N LEU A 57 -2.67 2.10 0.40
CA LEU A 57 -3.38 2.26 -0.87
C LEU A 57 -3.76 3.72 -1.11
N SER A 58 -3.62 4.20 -2.34
CA SER A 58 -4.18 5.47 -2.75
C SER A 58 -5.70 5.37 -2.95
N GLU A 59 -6.42 6.49 -2.75
CA GLU A 59 -7.88 6.53 -2.93
C GLU A 59 -8.35 6.10 -4.32
N ASN A 60 -7.50 6.30 -5.34
CA ASN A 60 -7.76 5.90 -6.72
C ASN A 60 -7.20 4.51 -7.09
N GLU A 61 -6.61 3.80 -6.12
CA GLU A 61 -6.05 2.44 -6.27
C GLU A 61 -4.92 2.30 -7.31
N GLU A 62 -4.36 3.42 -7.78
CA GLU A 62 -3.22 3.44 -8.70
C GLU A 62 -1.91 3.07 -7.99
N VAL A 63 -1.82 3.31 -6.69
CA VAL A 63 -0.63 3.05 -5.88
C VAL A 63 -0.95 2.06 -4.77
N SER A 64 -0.11 1.04 -4.65
CA SER A 64 -0.10 0.08 -3.56
C SER A 64 1.32 -0.12 -3.04
N ILE A 65 1.52 0.14 -1.75
CA ILE A 65 2.81 -0.08 -1.08
C ILE A 65 2.61 -1.18 -0.04
N MET A 66 3.11 -2.36 -0.34
CA MET A 66 3.03 -3.51 0.55
C MET A 66 4.20 -3.50 1.53
N ILE A 67 3.92 -3.82 2.79
CA ILE A 67 4.86 -3.82 3.90
C ILE A 67 4.90 -5.23 4.49
N ASN A 68 6.11 -5.71 4.79
CA ASN A 68 6.37 -7.03 5.36
C ASN A 68 5.83 -8.17 4.47
N GLU A 69 6.14 -8.18 3.17
CA GLU A 69 5.81 -9.31 2.29
C GLU A 69 6.96 -10.34 2.28
N GLU A 70 7.63 -10.56 1.15
CA GLU A 70 8.91 -11.28 1.07
C GLU A 70 10.07 -10.35 1.44
N ASP A 71 10.01 -9.12 0.95
CA ASP A 71 10.86 -8.00 1.34
C ASP A 71 10.10 -7.04 2.29
N HIS A 72 10.84 -6.18 3.01
CA HIS A 72 10.22 -5.23 3.95
C HIS A 72 9.26 -4.25 3.27
N VAL A 73 9.54 -3.86 2.01
CA VAL A 73 8.77 -2.86 1.27
C VAL A 73 8.68 -3.25 -0.19
N ARG A 74 7.49 -3.17 -0.76
CA ARG A 74 7.25 -3.36 -2.19
C ARG A 74 6.31 -2.28 -2.73
N ILE A 75 6.82 -1.46 -3.65
CA ILE A 75 6.06 -0.39 -4.31
C ILE A 75 5.43 -0.94 -5.59
N GLN A 76 4.14 -0.70 -5.76
CA GLN A 76 3.38 -1.08 -6.95
C GLN A 76 2.58 0.10 -7.47
N CYS A 77 2.72 0.36 -8.77
CA CYS A 77 1.99 1.40 -9.49
C CYS A 77 1.22 0.76 -10.65
N LEU A 78 -0.10 0.90 -10.67
CA LEU A 78 -1.00 0.35 -11.69
C LEU A 78 -1.64 1.48 -12.49
N PHE A 79 -1.28 1.56 -13.78
CA PHE A 79 -1.81 2.53 -14.73
C PHE A 79 -2.50 1.82 -15.90
N PRO A 80 -3.60 2.38 -16.44
CA PRO A 80 -4.31 1.78 -17.57
C PRO A 80 -3.50 1.90 -18.87
N GLY A 81 -3.53 0.85 -19.69
CA GLY A 81 -2.86 0.85 -21.00
C GLY A 81 -1.34 0.68 -20.91
N PHE A 82 -0.60 1.31 -21.82
CA PHE A 82 0.86 1.15 -21.94
C PHE A 82 1.60 2.40 -21.43
N GLN A 83 1.50 2.65 -20.13
CA GLN A 83 2.04 3.85 -19.46
C GLN A 83 3.21 3.51 -18.53
N LEU A 84 4.20 2.76 -19.04
CA LEU A 84 5.33 2.30 -18.24
C LEU A 84 6.20 3.46 -17.73
N SER A 85 6.34 4.53 -18.51
CA SER A 85 7.15 5.69 -18.12
C SER A 85 6.51 6.46 -16.97
N GLU A 86 5.19 6.63 -17.01
CA GLU A 86 4.41 7.26 -15.95
C GLU A 86 4.41 6.39 -14.68
N ALA A 87 4.20 5.09 -14.83
CA ALA A 87 4.27 4.14 -13.70
C ALA A 87 5.64 4.12 -13.04
N LEU A 88 6.73 4.16 -13.83
CA LEU A 88 8.10 4.23 -13.31
C LEU A 88 8.35 5.56 -12.59
N LYS A 89 7.90 6.67 -13.17
CA LYS A 89 8.04 7.99 -12.54
C LYS A 89 7.29 8.04 -11.20
N ALA A 90 6.07 7.52 -11.17
CA ALA A 90 5.28 7.38 -9.95
C ALA A 90 6.00 6.55 -8.88
N ALA A 91 6.53 5.39 -9.27
CA ALA A 91 7.27 4.52 -8.37
C ALA A 91 8.50 5.21 -7.77
N ASN A 92 9.26 5.96 -8.57
CA ASN A 92 10.42 6.73 -8.09
C ASN A 92 10.01 7.85 -7.13
N GLU A 93 8.93 8.58 -7.41
CA GLU A 93 8.43 9.62 -6.49
C GLU A 93 8.00 9.05 -5.14
N ILE A 94 7.43 7.84 -5.14
CA ILE A 94 7.08 7.11 -3.92
C ILE A 94 8.33 6.64 -3.18
N ASP A 95 9.32 6.12 -3.91
CA ASP A 95 10.60 5.68 -3.34
C ASP A 95 11.32 6.82 -2.62
N ASP A 96 11.48 7.96 -3.29
CA ASP A 96 12.05 9.19 -2.71
C ASP A 96 11.27 9.65 -1.45
N TRP A 97 9.94 9.52 -1.48
CA TRP A 97 9.09 9.86 -0.35
C TRP A 97 9.28 8.90 0.84
N LEU A 98 9.42 7.59 0.59
CA LEU A 98 9.65 6.58 1.63
C LEU A 98 10.96 6.80 2.37
N GLU A 99 11.99 7.35 1.71
CA GLU A 99 13.26 7.72 2.32
C GLU A 99 13.18 8.93 3.26
N THR A 100 12.02 9.60 3.34
CA THR A 100 11.84 10.71 4.27
C THR A 100 11.88 10.20 5.73
N PRO A 101 12.60 10.88 6.66
CA PRO A 101 12.79 10.40 8.04
C PRO A 101 11.48 10.12 8.80
N SER A 102 10.42 10.88 8.50
CA SER A 102 9.10 10.73 9.09
C SER A 102 8.48 9.36 8.75
N ILE A 103 8.66 8.92 7.51
CA ILE A 103 8.07 7.68 6.98
C ILE A 103 8.89 6.48 7.38
N MET A 104 10.23 6.56 7.28
CA MET A 104 11.10 5.53 7.85
C MET A 104 10.79 5.22 9.31
N ARG A 105 10.42 6.22 10.12
CA ARG A 105 10.03 6.01 11.52
C ARG A 105 8.69 5.27 11.67
N LEU A 106 7.73 5.59 10.81
CA LEU A 106 6.41 4.95 10.79
C LEU A 106 6.50 3.48 10.36
N MET A 107 7.34 3.19 9.37
CA MET A 107 7.63 1.81 8.92
C MET A 107 8.34 1.00 10.01
N LYS A 108 9.30 1.59 10.73
CA LYS A 108 9.97 0.93 11.87
C LYS A 108 9.04 0.68 13.06
N SER A 109 8.02 1.52 13.25
CA SER A 109 7.04 1.33 14.31
C SER A 109 5.97 0.28 13.98
N SER A 110 5.81 -0.06 12.70
CA SER A 110 4.86 -1.10 12.23
C SER A 110 5.54 -2.47 12.07
N ALA A 111 6.87 -2.54 12.21
CA ALA A 111 7.67 -3.76 12.19
C ALA A 111 7.92 -4.35 13.59
N ILE A 112 7.00 -4.12 14.54
CA ILE A 112 7.09 -4.60 15.93
C ILE A 112 6.36 -5.93 16.06
#